data_AF-A0A7H8GNY0-F1
#
_entry.id   AF-A0A7H8GNY0-F1
#
_cell.length_a   1.000
_cell.length_b   1.000
_cell.length_c   1.000
_cell.angle_alpha   90.00
_cell.angle_beta   90.00
_cell.angle_gamma   90.00
#
_symmetry.space_group_name_H-M   'P 1'
#
loop_
_entity.id
_entity.type
_entity.pdbx_description
1 polymer ?
#
loop_
_entity_poly.entity_id
_entity_poly.type
_entity_poly.pdbx_seq_one_letter_code
_entity_poly.pdbx_strand_id
1 'polypeptide(L)'
;MYSIMIWNAQHFDNQKSNHSQAYTDKKKFLDFYIAQKKPHIIALFEAGKTGNINESLIADLTGSYTAIATLTQEGGKKKHTTLGSMVLLRNDISTEFDNVTDNYILSHTEQRAPLIIRHIESTFGFAFYHANASFMAPGNIVDTIGFIQDNKAMLGIKNLLFFGGDLNLIPTQAYAEIKGMNRLVPSNPGYTHLSIKNVTLAQAAHELSILQGYGKDTHLTAKSYLPQYMFDQGIEACDLQPVLLLLDYAYVMHAQHWRAECDASLQQNSDSWGNILEIAPYCLGHPIRSDHFPVMFYLNAALG
;
A
#
# COMPACT_ATOMS: atom_id res chain seq x y z
N MET A 1 7.22 23.36 -2.96
CA MET A 1 6.49 22.49 -2.01
C MET A 1 5.91 21.34 -2.80
N TYR A 2 6.11 20.11 -2.38
CA TYR A 2 5.60 18.93 -3.08
C TYR A 2 4.67 18.13 -2.20
N SER A 3 3.74 17.42 -2.82
CA SER A 3 2.87 16.47 -2.14
C SER A 3 2.89 15.13 -2.86
N ILE A 4 2.97 14.06 -2.08
CA ILE A 4 3.12 12.69 -2.55
C ILE A 4 1.94 11.90 -2.00
N MET A 5 1.16 11.30 -2.88
CA MET A 5 0.20 10.27 -2.52
C MET A 5 0.86 8.91 -2.70
N ILE A 6 0.84 8.07 -1.66
CA ILE A 6 1.09 6.63 -1.82
C ILE A 6 -0.23 5.89 -1.64
N TRP A 7 -0.46 4.84 -2.41
CA TRP A 7 -1.60 3.96 -2.21
C TRP A 7 -1.32 2.56 -2.75
N ASN A 8 -1.39 1.54 -1.88
CA ASN A 8 -1.59 0.18 -2.34
C ASN A 8 -3.07 0.02 -2.78
N ALA A 9 -3.29 -0.15 -4.07
CA ALA A 9 -4.62 -0.20 -4.65
C ALA A 9 -5.22 -1.62 -4.67
N GLN A 10 -4.54 -2.61 -4.05
CA GLN A 10 -4.98 -3.98 -3.78
C GLN A 10 -5.57 -4.69 -5.01
N HIS A 11 -4.75 -5.06 -6.00
CA HIS A 11 -5.20 -5.61 -7.29
C HIS A 11 -6.02 -4.62 -8.14
N PHE A 12 -5.49 -3.42 -8.39
CA PHE A 12 -6.04 -2.51 -9.41
C PHE A 12 -5.48 -2.87 -10.78
N ASP A 13 -5.88 -4.05 -11.27
CA ASP A 13 -5.29 -4.69 -12.44
C ASP A 13 -5.70 -4.06 -13.78
N ASN A 14 -4.82 -4.20 -14.78
CA ASN A 14 -5.10 -3.82 -16.17
C ASN A 14 -6.33 -4.56 -16.72
N GLN A 15 -7.23 -3.84 -17.38
CA GLN A 15 -8.40 -4.44 -18.04
C GLN A 15 -8.51 -3.91 -19.48
N LYS A 16 -8.37 -4.82 -20.45
CA LYS A 16 -8.34 -4.50 -21.89
C LYS A 16 -9.73 -4.42 -22.55
N SER A 17 -10.80 -4.66 -21.78
CA SER A 17 -12.18 -4.74 -22.28
C SER A 17 -13.14 -4.18 -21.24
N ASN A 18 -14.34 -4.76 -21.07
CA ASN A 18 -15.32 -4.31 -20.09
C ASN A 18 -14.72 -4.23 -18.68
N HIS A 19 -14.84 -3.06 -18.06
CA HIS A 19 -14.34 -2.85 -16.71
C HIS A 19 -15.22 -3.57 -15.69
N SER A 20 -14.61 -4.32 -14.77
CA SER A 20 -15.31 -4.90 -13.63
C SER A 20 -15.82 -3.79 -12.70
N GLN A 21 -16.84 -4.11 -11.90
CA GLN A 21 -17.32 -3.17 -10.88
C GLN A 21 -16.18 -2.76 -9.93
N ALA A 22 -15.32 -3.72 -9.57
CA ALA A 22 -14.17 -3.44 -8.71
C ALA A 22 -13.18 -2.43 -9.30
N TYR A 23 -12.90 -2.53 -10.60
CA TYR A 23 -12.05 -1.57 -11.30
C TYR A 23 -12.71 -0.18 -11.32
N THR A 24 -14.00 -0.15 -11.66
CA THR A 24 -14.78 1.09 -11.76
C THR A 24 -14.87 1.81 -10.42
N ASP A 25 -15.11 1.07 -9.32
CA ASP A 25 -15.16 1.61 -7.96
C ASP A 25 -13.84 2.26 -7.56
N LYS A 26 -12.72 1.55 -7.78
CA LYS A 26 -11.37 2.05 -7.47
C LYS A 26 -11.00 3.26 -8.31
N LYS A 27 -11.32 3.23 -9.60
CA LYS A 27 -11.08 4.36 -10.50
C LYS A 27 -11.86 5.60 -10.07
N LYS A 28 -13.17 5.44 -9.83
CA LYS A 28 -14.04 6.53 -9.36
C LYS A 28 -13.51 7.13 -8.05
N PHE A 29 -13.08 6.28 -7.11
CA PHE A 29 -12.47 6.74 -5.87
C PHE A 29 -11.16 7.50 -6.11
N LEU A 30 -10.26 6.99 -6.96
CA LEU A 30 -9.00 7.66 -7.28
C LEU A 30 -9.23 9.03 -7.92
N ASP A 31 -10.15 9.13 -8.88
CA ASP A 31 -10.50 10.40 -9.53
C ASP A 31 -11.06 11.41 -8.51
N PHE A 32 -11.94 10.95 -7.61
CA PHE A 32 -12.42 11.76 -6.48
C PHE A 32 -11.27 12.23 -5.57
N TYR A 33 -10.38 11.32 -5.17
CA TYR A 33 -9.29 11.63 -4.26
C TYR A 33 -8.29 12.62 -4.86
N ILE A 34 -7.94 12.44 -6.14
CA ILE A 34 -7.10 13.38 -6.91
C ILE A 34 -7.74 14.77 -6.95
N ALA A 35 -9.05 14.86 -7.20
CA ALA A 35 -9.75 16.14 -7.24
C ALA A 35 -9.72 16.88 -5.88
N GLN A 36 -9.78 16.15 -4.78
CA GLN A 36 -9.75 16.71 -3.42
C GLN A 36 -8.33 17.10 -2.97
N LYS A 37 -7.36 16.19 -3.12
CA LYS A 37 -6.00 16.34 -2.54
C LYS A 37 -4.96 16.88 -3.51
N LYS A 38 -5.20 16.78 -4.82
CA LYS A 38 -4.34 17.28 -5.91
C LYS A 38 -2.84 16.94 -5.74
N PRO A 39 -2.49 15.66 -5.53
CA PRO A 39 -1.09 15.27 -5.30
C PRO A 39 -0.19 15.67 -6.47
N HIS A 40 1.04 16.09 -6.18
CA HIS A 40 2.05 16.34 -7.22
C HIS A 40 2.62 15.03 -7.74
N ILE A 41 2.84 14.07 -6.85
CA ILE A 41 3.39 12.74 -7.15
C ILE A 41 2.38 11.69 -6.67
N ILE A 42 2.07 10.72 -7.51
CA ILE A 42 1.22 9.57 -7.18
C ILE A 42 2.06 8.32 -7.31
N ALA A 43 2.22 7.56 -6.23
CA ALA A 43 2.79 6.23 -6.25
C ALA A 43 1.70 5.19 -5.96
N LEU A 44 1.42 4.34 -6.94
CA LEU A 44 0.45 3.26 -6.82
C LEU A 44 1.16 1.92 -6.74
N PHE A 45 0.75 1.10 -5.78
CA PHE A 45 1.20 -0.28 -5.63
C PHE A 45 0.06 -1.25 -5.90
N GLU A 46 0.38 -2.45 -6.37
CA GLU A 46 -0.59 -3.43 -6.86
C GLU A 46 -1.53 -2.87 -7.94
N ALA A 47 -1.00 -1.94 -8.76
CA ALA A 47 -1.69 -1.35 -9.89
C ALA A 47 -1.30 -2.09 -11.18
N GLY A 48 -1.84 -3.29 -11.33
CA GLY A 48 -1.44 -4.25 -12.37
C GLY A 48 -0.45 -5.27 -11.84
N LYS A 49 0.25 -5.89 -12.78
CA LYS A 49 1.21 -6.95 -12.51
C LYS A 49 2.63 -6.49 -12.79
N THR A 50 3.62 -7.09 -12.14
CA THR A 50 5.02 -6.87 -12.50
C THR A 50 5.24 -7.19 -13.98
N GLY A 51 5.78 -6.23 -14.74
CA GLY A 51 5.95 -6.32 -16.19
C GLY A 51 4.67 -6.24 -17.03
N ASN A 52 3.50 -6.07 -16.41
CA ASN A 52 2.21 -5.85 -17.09
C ASN A 52 1.35 -4.93 -16.22
N ILE A 53 1.77 -3.67 -16.17
CA ILE A 53 1.13 -2.58 -15.42
C ILE A 53 -0.27 -2.24 -15.96
N ASN A 54 -1.04 -1.49 -15.17
CA ASN A 54 -2.37 -1.02 -15.56
C ASN A 54 -2.28 0.11 -16.61
N GLU A 55 -2.05 -0.27 -17.87
CA GLU A 55 -1.98 0.64 -19.02
C GLU A 55 -3.28 1.43 -19.21
N SER A 56 -4.44 0.80 -19.00
CA SER A 56 -5.74 1.49 -19.07
C SER A 56 -5.81 2.66 -18.06
N LEU A 57 -5.33 2.45 -16.83
CA LEU A 57 -5.31 3.51 -15.82
C LEU A 57 -4.35 4.64 -16.20
N ILE A 58 -3.18 4.33 -16.76
CA ILE A 58 -2.25 5.35 -17.25
C ILE A 58 -2.90 6.18 -18.36
N ALA A 59 -3.54 5.52 -19.33
CA ALA A 59 -4.25 6.19 -20.42
C ALA A 59 -5.34 7.12 -19.89
N ASP A 60 -6.09 6.70 -18.87
CA ASP A 60 -7.14 7.52 -18.28
C ASP A 60 -6.60 8.75 -17.53
N LEU A 61 -5.40 8.65 -16.94
CA LEU A 61 -4.79 9.72 -16.15
C LEU A 61 -3.90 10.67 -16.98
N THR A 62 -3.59 10.31 -18.23
CA THR A 62 -2.59 11.03 -19.05
C THR A 62 -2.88 12.52 -19.27
N GLY A 63 -4.15 12.93 -19.20
CA GLY A 63 -4.55 14.33 -19.33
C GLY A 63 -4.08 15.23 -18.18
N SER A 64 -3.81 14.66 -17.01
CA SER A 64 -3.42 15.39 -15.80
C SER A 64 -2.11 14.91 -15.19
N TYR A 65 -1.71 13.68 -15.47
CA TYR A 65 -0.52 13.03 -14.92
C TYR A 65 0.27 12.30 -15.99
N THR A 66 1.60 12.31 -15.86
CA THR A 66 2.55 11.58 -16.70
C THR A 66 3.15 10.43 -15.89
N ALA A 67 3.04 9.20 -16.39
CA ALA A 67 3.72 8.05 -15.79
C ALA A 67 5.24 8.16 -16.03
N ILE A 68 6.02 8.34 -14.97
CA ILE A 68 7.47 8.55 -15.04
C ILE A 68 8.26 7.27 -14.77
N ALA A 69 7.76 6.39 -13.90
CA ALA A 69 8.41 5.14 -13.55
C ALA A 69 7.38 4.03 -13.38
N THR A 70 7.72 2.83 -13.85
CA THR A 70 6.87 1.64 -13.75
C THR A 70 7.72 0.41 -13.45
N LEU A 71 7.22 -0.52 -12.65
CA LEU A 71 7.97 -1.71 -12.31
C LEU A 71 8.00 -2.69 -13.51
N THR A 72 9.14 -2.73 -14.20
CA THR A 72 9.40 -3.65 -15.30
C THR A 72 9.58 -5.08 -14.79
N GLN A 73 9.64 -6.05 -15.71
CA GLN A 73 9.85 -7.44 -15.34
C GLN A 73 11.18 -7.67 -14.60
N GLU A 74 12.22 -6.91 -14.93
CA GLU A 74 13.55 -7.02 -14.30
C GLU A 74 13.55 -6.44 -12.88
N GLY A 75 12.62 -5.54 -12.57
CA GLY A 75 12.38 -5.02 -11.22
C GLY A 75 11.69 -6.00 -10.26
N GLY A 76 11.32 -7.22 -10.69
CA GLY A 76 10.72 -8.23 -9.82
C GLY A 76 11.25 -9.63 -10.06
N LYS A 77 11.61 -10.34 -8.99
CA LYS A 77 12.16 -11.71 -9.07
C LYS A 77 11.19 -12.76 -9.59
N LYS A 78 9.88 -12.50 -9.50
CA LYS A 78 8.82 -13.42 -9.92
C LYS A 78 8.07 -12.81 -11.11
N LYS A 79 7.91 -13.58 -12.18
CA LYS A 79 7.16 -13.16 -13.39
C LYS A 79 5.67 -12.99 -13.07
N HIS A 80 5.08 -11.87 -13.52
CA HIS A 80 3.63 -11.61 -13.55
C HIS A 80 2.86 -11.74 -12.23
N THR A 81 3.44 -11.31 -11.10
CA THR A 81 2.70 -11.19 -9.82
C THR A 81 1.79 -9.96 -9.82
N THR A 82 0.77 -9.90 -8.97
CA THR A 82 -0.15 -8.74 -8.78
C THR A 82 0.51 -7.53 -8.09
N LEU A 83 1.83 -7.42 -8.17
CA LEU A 83 2.64 -6.46 -7.43
C LEU A 83 3.19 -5.37 -8.35
N GLY A 84 2.43 -5.00 -9.39
CA GLY A 84 2.81 -3.89 -10.27
C GLY A 84 2.84 -2.58 -9.51
N SER A 85 3.88 -1.78 -9.72
CA SER A 85 4.03 -0.46 -9.12
C SER A 85 4.23 0.57 -10.21
N MET A 86 3.72 1.79 -10.00
CA MET A 86 3.96 2.92 -10.89
C MET A 86 4.03 4.22 -10.11
N VAL A 87 4.78 5.17 -10.66
CA VAL A 87 4.85 6.55 -10.21
C VAL A 87 4.37 7.45 -11.33
N LEU A 88 3.43 8.33 -11.02
CA LEU A 88 2.93 9.35 -11.92
C LEU A 88 3.19 10.74 -11.32
N LEU A 89 3.52 11.69 -12.18
CA LEU A 89 3.76 13.09 -11.84
C LEU A 89 2.67 13.95 -12.43
N ARG A 90 2.19 14.95 -11.69
CA ARG A 90 1.28 15.94 -12.25
C ARG A 90 1.98 16.66 -13.40
N ASN A 91 1.26 16.88 -14.50
CA ASN A 91 1.87 17.34 -15.76
C ASN A 91 2.59 18.69 -15.65
N ASP A 92 2.22 19.54 -14.69
CA ASP A 92 2.86 20.84 -14.45
C ASP A 92 4.24 20.75 -13.80
N ILE A 93 4.56 19.63 -13.13
CA ILE A 93 5.86 19.39 -12.49
C ILE A 93 6.64 18.24 -13.13
N SER A 94 6.07 17.54 -14.12
CA SER A 94 6.66 16.29 -14.64
C SER A 94 8.05 16.50 -15.25
N THR A 95 8.33 17.68 -15.80
CA THR A 95 9.63 18.04 -16.38
C THR A 95 10.69 18.38 -15.34
N GLU A 96 10.34 18.47 -14.06
CA GLU A 96 11.28 18.72 -12.95
C GLU A 96 11.94 17.41 -12.46
N PHE A 97 11.48 16.26 -12.95
CA PHE A 97 11.93 14.95 -12.49
C PHE A 97 12.33 14.04 -13.64
N ASP A 98 13.26 13.13 -13.36
CA ASP A 98 13.58 12.00 -14.24
C ASP A 98 13.53 10.66 -13.50
N ASN A 99 13.41 9.58 -14.27
CA ASN A 99 13.43 8.22 -13.76
C ASN A 99 14.86 7.69 -13.72
N VAL A 100 15.29 7.22 -12.55
CA VAL A 100 16.62 6.61 -12.35
C VAL A 100 16.52 5.19 -11.82
N THR A 101 15.33 4.58 -11.88
CA THR A 101 15.05 3.22 -11.42
C THR A 101 15.94 2.19 -12.09
N ASP A 102 16.22 2.33 -13.39
CA ASP A 102 17.00 1.34 -14.16
C ASP A 102 18.47 1.24 -13.72
N ASN A 103 18.96 2.23 -12.96
CA ASN A 103 20.30 2.20 -12.36
C ASN A 103 20.32 1.40 -11.04
N TYR A 104 19.16 0.99 -10.51
CA TYR A 104 19.08 0.19 -9.29
C TYR A 104 19.35 -1.29 -9.58
N ILE A 105 20.19 -1.91 -8.76
CA ILE A 105 20.51 -3.34 -8.89
C ILE A 105 19.80 -4.11 -7.78
N LEU A 106 18.89 -4.99 -8.18
CA LEU A 106 18.13 -5.82 -7.24
C LEU A 106 19.05 -6.83 -6.53
N SER A 107 19.03 -6.85 -5.20
CA SER A 107 19.82 -7.80 -4.43
C SER A 107 19.27 -9.23 -4.56
N HIS A 108 20.06 -10.24 -4.19
CA HIS A 108 19.63 -11.64 -4.16
C HIS A 108 18.62 -11.98 -3.05
N THR A 109 18.36 -11.07 -2.10
CA THR A 109 17.31 -11.22 -1.06
C THR A 109 16.02 -10.45 -1.39
N GLU A 110 16.12 -9.36 -2.16
CA GLU A 110 14.98 -8.51 -2.50
C GLU A 110 14.05 -9.14 -3.53
N GLN A 111 12.74 -9.14 -3.31
CA GLN A 111 11.82 -9.67 -4.34
C GLN A 111 11.41 -8.61 -5.36
N ARG A 112 11.57 -7.32 -5.02
CA ARG A 112 11.04 -6.17 -5.73
C ARG A 112 12.00 -4.99 -5.62
N ALA A 113 12.21 -4.30 -6.74
CA ALA A 113 12.97 -3.07 -6.78
C ALA A 113 12.11 -1.88 -6.32
N PRO A 114 12.70 -0.87 -5.67
CA PRO A 114 12.06 0.43 -5.52
C PRO A 114 11.93 1.12 -6.89
N LEU A 115 10.91 1.96 -7.05
CA LEU A 115 10.87 2.94 -8.15
C LEU A 115 11.55 4.21 -7.66
N ILE A 116 12.55 4.69 -8.39
CA ILE A 116 13.35 5.84 -8.00
C ILE A 116 13.23 6.93 -9.06
N ILE A 117 12.78 8.11 -8.63
CA ILE A 117 12.82 9.33 -9.43
C ILE A 117 13.77 10.33 -8.78
N ARG A 118 14.32 11.23 -9.57
CA ARG A 118 15.20 12.28 -9.10
C ARG A 118 14.66 13.63 -9.53
N HIS A 119 14.67 14.60 -8.62
CA HIS A 119 14.42 16.00 -8.95
C HIS A 119 15.66 16.59 -9.63
N ILE A 120 15.52 17.11 -10.84
CA ILE A 120 16.64 17.43 -11.75
C ILE A 120 17.52 18.55 -11.18
N GLU A 121 16.93 19.66 -10.74
CA GLU A 121 17.69 20.83 -10.28
C GLU A 121 18.45 20.55 -8.99
N SER A 122 17.77 19.95 -8.01
CA SER A 122 18.31 19.73 -6.67
C SER A 122 19.09 18.43 -6.52
N THR A 123 18.91 17.51 -7.47
CA THR A 123 19.44 16.13 -7.49
C THR A 123 19.00 15.26 -6.31
N PHE A 124 17.94 15.63 -5.58
CA PHE A 124 17.38 14.77 -4.54
C PHE A 124 16.62 13.58 -5.15
N GLY A 125 16.83 12.40 -4.59
CA GLY A 125 16.11 11.17 -4.95
C GLY A 125 14.85 10.96 -4.12
N PHE A 126 13.84 10.36 -4.75
CA PHE A 126 12.59 9.91 -4.14
C PHE A 126 12.37 8.45 -4.54
N ALA A 127 12.29 7.55 -3.55
CA ALA A 127 12.11 6.13 -3.77
C ALA A 127 10.75 5.67 -3.24
N PHE A 128 10.09 4.83 -4.04
CA PHE A 128 8.78 4.26 -3.75
C PHE A 128 8.89 2.75 -3.68
N TYR A 129 8.53 2.16 -2.54
CA TYR A 129 8.82 0.77 -2.24
C TYR A 129 7.60 0.05 -1.71
N HIS A 130 7.37 -1.16 -2.25
CA HIS A 130 6.37 -2.08 -1.72
C HIS A 130 7.10 -3.31 -1.16
N ALA A 131 7.25 -3.32 0.16
CA ALA A 131 7.93 -4.40 0.89
C ALA A 131 7.10 -5.68 0.87
N ASN A 132 7.76 -6.83 1.05
CA ASN A 132 7.07 -8.12 1.18
C ASN A 132 6.43 -8.25 2.56
N ALA A 133 5.19 -8.72 2.63
CA ALA A 133 4.57 -9.20 3.85
C ALA A 133 5.33 -10.45 4.36
N SER A 134 6.40 -10.22 5.12
CA SER A 134 7.35 -11.25 5.56
C SER A 134 8.13 -10.76 6.79
N PHE A 135 8.57 -11.70 7.62
CA PHE A 135 9.49 -11.41 8.73
C PHE A 135 10.83 -10.80 8.27
N MET A 136 11.16 -10.91 6.97
CA MET A 136 12.36 -10.31 6.37
C MET A 136 12.18 -8.84 5.95
N ALA A 137 10.96 -8.29 6.01
CA ALA A 137 10.68 -6.91 5.59
C ALA A 137 11.60 -5.86 6.23
N PRO A 138 11.88 -5.88 7.56
CA PRO A 138 12.74 -4.88 8.19
C PRO A 138 14.15 -4.87 7.60
N GLY A 139 14.75 -6.05 7.40
CA GLY A 139 16.09 -6.19 6.82
C GLY A 139 16.15 -5.68 5.38
N ASN A 140 15.17 -6.08 4.56
CA ASN A 140 15.09 -5.62 3.18
C ASN A 140 14.97 -4.09 3.08
N ILE A 141 14.15 -3.44 3.92
CA ILE A 141 14.00 -1.98 3.92
C ILE A 141 15.34 -1.29 4.25
N VAL A 142 16.05 -1.79 5.28
CA VAL A 142 17.37 -1.27 5.65
C VAL A 142 18.37 -1.45 4.51
N ASP A 143 18.39 -2.62 3.88
CA ASP A 143 19.27 -2.94 2.77
C ASP A 143 18.98 -2.05 1.54
N THR A 144 17.71 -1.87 1.17
CA THR A 144 17.31 -1.02 0.04
C THR A 144 17.70 0.46 0.27
N ILE A 145 17.39 1.01 1.45
CA ILE A 145 17.78 2.39 1.80
C ILE A 145 19.30 2.51 1.83
N GLY A 146 19.98 1.54 2.43
CA GLY A 146 21.43 1.45 2.48
C GLY A 146 22.05 1.45 1.10
N PHE A 147 21.58 0.60 0.20
CA PHE A 147 22.06 0.52 -1.18
C PHE A 147 21.92 1.86 -1.92
N ILE A 148 20.74 2.49 -1.85
CA ILE A 148 20.49 3.77 -2.52
C ILE A 148 21.43 4.85 -1.98
N GLN A 149 21.57 4.94 -0.65
CA GLN A 149 22.43 5.94 -0.01
C GLN A 149 23.92 5.65 -0.20
N ASP A 150 24.33 4.39 -0.31
CA ASP A 150 25.74 4.04 -0.52
C ASP A 150 26.14 4.15 -2.01
N ASN A 151 25.16 4.15 -2.94
CA ASN A 151 25.38 4.23 -4.40
C ASN A 151 24.78 5.50 -5.05
N LYS A 152 24.70 6.60 -4.31
CA LYS A 152 24.15 7.89 -4.77
C LYS A 152 24.71 8.37 -6.12
N ALA A 153 26.02 8.25 -6.32
CA ALA A 153 26.68 8.67 -7.56
C ALA A 153 26.20 7.85 -8.78
N MET A 154 26.00 6.55 -8.62
CA MET A 154 25.47 5.67 -9.68
C MET A 154 24.02 6.03 -10.04
N LEU A 155 23.24 6.41 -9.04
CA LEU A 155 21.84 6.84 -9.22
C LEU A 155 21.75 8.32 -9.66
N GLY A 156 22.87 9.04 -9.74
CA GLY A 156 22.90 10.46 -10.07
C GLY A 156 22.18 11.35 -9.05
N ILE A 157 22.02 10.90 -7.81
CA ILE A 157 21.35 11.67 -6.74
C ILE A 157 22.37 12.20 -5.73
N LYS A 158 22.07 13.32 -5.08
CA LYS A 158 22.86 13.84 -3.95
C LYS A 158 22.54 13.11 -2.65
N ASN A 159 21.26 12.87 -2.39
CA ASN A 159 20.71 12.25 -1.19
C ASN A 159 19.33 11.67 -1.48
N LEU A 160 18.99 10.57 -0.81
CA LEU A 160 17.61 10.09 -0.77
C LEU A 160 16.82 10.97 0.22
N LEU A 161 15.86 11.72 -0.30
CA LEU A 161 15.04 12.65 0.49
C LEU A 161 13.78 11.95 1.02
N PHE A 162 13.24 11.01 0.26
CA PHE A 162 12.02 10.26 0.58
C PHE A 162 12.20 8.79 0.21
N PHE A 163 11.82 7.89 1.12
CA PHE A 163 11.66 6.46 0.86
C PHE A 163 10.34 6.02 1.49
N GLY A 164 9.33 5.65 0.71
CA GLY A 164 8.03 5.31 1.29
C GLY A 164 7.16 4.42 0.42
N GLY A 165 6.11 3.89 1.03
CA GLY A 165 5.13 3.04 0.37
C GLY A 165 4.47 2.08 1.35
N ASP A 166 3.94 0.97 0.84
CA ASP A 166 3.48 -0.14 1.69
C ASP A 166 4.69 -0.93 2.18
N LEU A 167 5.11 -0.65 3.42
CA LEU A 167 6.30 -1.24 4.02
C LEU A 167 5.99 -2.56 4.74
N ASN A 168 4.72 -2.99 4.78
CA ASN A 168 4.30 -4.28 5.34
C ASN A 168 4.87 -4.59 6.74
N LEU A 169 5.10 -3.54 7.54
CA LEU A 169 5.73 -3.59 8.85
C LEU A 169 5.08 -2.58 9.77
N ILE A 170 4.73 -2.99 11.00
CA ILE A 170 4.18 -2.05 11.98
C ILE A 170 5.32 -1.12 12.47
N PRO A 171 5.13 0.21 12.55
CA PRO A 171 6.19 1.14 12.94
C PRO A 171 6.91 0.80 14.24
N THR A 172 6.22 0.23 15.24
CA THR A 172 6.85 -0.18 16.51
C THR A 172 7.84 -1.33 16.35
N GLN A 173 7.76 -2.09 15.26
CA GLN A 173 8.67 -3.17 14.89
C GLN A 173 9.78 -2.70 13.92
N ALA A 174 9.72 -1.45 13.46
CA ALA A 174 10.66 -0.86 12.53
C ALA A 174 11.69 0.02 13.25
N TYR A 175 12.83 0.27 12.59
CA TYR A 175 13.80 1.26 13.06
C TYR A 175 13.21 2.67 13.01
N ALA A 176 13.51 3.50 14.01
CA ALA A 176 13.10 4.90 14.05
C ALA A 176 13.86 5.75 13.02
N GLU A 177 15.11 5.39 12.73
CA GLU A 177 15.97 6.03 11.75
C GLU A 177 16.75 4.97 10.97
N ILE A 178 16.96 5.20 9.68
CA ILE A 178 17.82 4.39 8.81
C ILE A 178 18.71 5.35 8.01
N LYS A 179 20.03 5.28 8.20
CA LYS A 179 21.02 6.07 7.45
C LYS A 179 20.68 7.58 7.41
N GLY A 180 20.31 8.17 8.55
CA GLY A 180 19.95 9.60 8.65
C GLY A 180 18.54 9.96 8.18
N MET A 181 17.75 8.98 7.72
CA MET A 181 16.35 9.17 7.35
C MET A 181 15.46 8.76 8.51
N ASN A 182 14.60 9.68 8.95
CA ASN A 182 13.70 9.49 10.09
C ASN A 182 12.38 8.88 9.62
N ARG A 183 11.85 7.96 10.41
CA ARG A 183 10.53 7.39 10.17
C ARG A 183 9.46 8.45 10.35
N LEU A 184 8.60 8.59 9.36
CA LEU A 184 7.46 9.48 9.32
C LEU A 184 6.18 8.66 9.11
N VAL A 185 5.31 8.69 10.10
CA VAL A 185 4.01 8.00 10.10
C VAL A 185 2.87 9.02 9.96
N PRO A 186 1.75 8.68 9.29
CA PRO A 186 0.59 9.56 9.21
C PRO A 186 -0.07 9.74 10.59
N SER A 187 -0.53 10.96 10.88
CA SER A 187 -1.03 11.33 12.21
C SER A 187 -2.49 10.95 12.48
N ASN A 188 -3.33 10.85 11.47
CA ASN A 188 -4.74 10.46 11.55
C ASN A 188 -5.05 9.43 10.47
N PRO A 189 -6.02 8.51 10.68
CA PRO A 189 -6.60 8.11 11.97
C PRO A 189 -5.66 7.22 12.82
N GLY A 190 -4.40 7.03 12.41
CA GLY A 190 -3.45 6.13 13.07
C GLY A 190 -3.38 4.72 12.45
N TYR A 191 -4.07 4.50 11.34
CA TYR A 191 -3.98 3.29 10.52
C TYR A 191 -4.05 3.64 9.02
N THR A 192 -3.53 2.75 8.20
CA THR A 192 -3.49 2.85 6.73
C THR A 192 -3.97 1.56 6.06
N HIS A 193 -4.19 0.50 6.85
CA HIS A 193 -4.65 -0.80 6.39
C HIS A 193 -5.74 -1.35 7.32
N LEU A 194 -6.72 -2.01 6.72
CA LEU A 194 -7.83 -2.70 7.37
C LEU A 194 -7.78 -4.18 7.01
N SER A 195 -7.63 -5.04 8.02
CA SER A 195 -8.00 -6.45 7.90
C SER A 195 -9.31 -6.70 8.64
N ILE A 196 -10.14 -7.61 8.14
CA ILE A 196 -11.41 -7.98 8.77
C ILE A 196 -11.29 -9.42 9.26
N LYS A 197 -11.36 -9.60 10.58
CA LYS A 197 -11.40 -10.92 11.21
C LYS A 197 -12.85 -11.35 11.36
N ASN A 198 -13.20 -12.52 10.84
CA ASN A 198 -14.47 -13.17 11.16
C ASN A 198 -14.32 -13.92 12.50
N VAL A 199 -14.89 -13.35 13.56
CA VAL A 199 -14.79 -13.86 14.94
C VAL A 199 -15.52 -15.19 15.07
N THR A 200 -16.72 -15.28 14.49
CA THR A 200 -17.54 -16.51 14.48
C THR A 200 -16.80 -17.66 13.78
N LEU A 201 -16.14 -17.40 12.65
CA LEU A 201 -15.32 -18.40 11.97
C LEU A 201 -14.12 -18.85 12.81
N ALA A 202 -13.49 -17.94 13.55
CA ALA A 202 -12.39 -18.29 14.46
C ALA A 202 -12.86 -19.18 15.61
N GLN A 203 -14.05 -18.93 16.16
CA GLN A 203 -14.67 -19.77 17.19
C GLN A 203 -15.04 -21.15 16.63
N ALA A 204 -15.68 -21.19 15.45
CA ALA A 204 -15.99 -22.44 14.75
C ALA A 204 -14.71 -23.26 14.47
N ALA A 205 -13.62 -22.60 14.06
CA ALA A 205 -12.33 -23.26 13.85
C ALA A 205 -11.75 -23.85 15.14
N HIS A 206 -11.88 -23.14 16.27
CA HIS A 206 -11.42 -23.62 17.57
C HIS A 206 -12.22 -24.84 18.05
N GLU A 207 -13.54 -24.79 17.97
CA GLU A 207 -14.40 -25.92 18.33
C GLU A 207 -14.14 -27.14 17.44
N LEU A 208 -14.05 -26.93 16.12
CA LEU A 208 -13.72 -28.00 15.18
C LEU A 208 -12.36 -28.64 15.53
N SER A 209 -11.35 -27.84 15.89
CA SER A 209 -10.06 -28.36 16.32
C SER A 209 -10.16 -29.28 17.55
N ILE A 210 -11.06 -28.99 18.48
CA ILE A 210 -11.31 -29.84 19.65
C ILE A 210 -11.99 -31.14 19.22
N LEU A 211 -13.04 -31.08 18.38
CA LEU A 211 -13.74 -32.25 17.85
C LEU A 211 -12.80 -33.19 17.08
N GLN A 212 -11.95 -32.61 16.23
CA GLN A 212 -10.93 -33.34 15.46
C GLN A 212 -9.87 -33.97 16.36
N GLY A 213 -9.53 -33.33 17.48
CA GLY A 213 -8.68 -33.93 18.52
C GLY A 213 -9.27 -35.20 19.14
N TYR A 214 -10.61 -35.34 19.12
CA TYR A 214 -11.32 -36.56 19.53
C TYR A 214 -11.63 -37.52 18.37
N GLY A 215 -11.09 -37.26 17.17
CA GLY A 215 -11.32 -38.09 15.99
C GLY A 215 -12.67 -37.89 15.29
N LYS A 216 -13.44 -36.85 15.65
CA LYS A 216 -14.69 -36.48 14.98
C LYS A 216 -14.44 -35.45 13.89
N ASP A 217 -15.25 -35.47 12.83
CA ASP A 217 -15.29 -34.42 11.79
C ASP A 217 -13.92 -34.04 11.19
N THR A 218 -13.01 -35.01 11.13
CA THR A 218 -11.62 -34.85 10.65
C THR A 218 -11.50 -34.47 9.17
N HIS A 219 -12.60 -34.60 8.42
CA HIS A 219 -12.69 -34.21 7.01
C HIS A 219 -13.20 -32.78 6.80
N LEU A 220 -13.74 -32.13 7.84
CA LEU A 220 -14.27 -30.78 7.72
C LEU A 220 -13.17 -29.73 7.84
N THR A 221 -13.39 -28.60 7.17
CA THR A 221 -12.66 -27.36 7.38
C THR A 221 -13.51 -26.41 8.23
N ALA A 222 -12.89 -25.41 8.86
CA ALA A 222 -13.63 -24.39 9.62
C ALA A 222 -14.73 -23.72 8.77
N LYS A 223 -14.46 -23.47 7.49
CA LYS A 223 -15.42 -22.83 6.57
C LYS A 223 -16.64 -23.72 6.29
N SER A 224 -16.44 -25.03 6.16
CA SER A 224 -17.54 -25.98 5.93
C SER A 224 -18.28 -26.33 7.22
N TYR A 225 -17.62 -26.22 8.38
CA TYR A 225 -18.23 -26.42 9.69
C TYR A 225 -19.05 -25.22 10.17
N LEU A 226 -18.68 -24.01 9.74
CA LEU A 226 -19.28 -22.75 10.16
C LEU A 226 -20.84 -22.75 10.12
N PRO A 227 -21.54 -23.23 9.08
CA PRO A 227 -23.00 -23.24 9.07
C PRO A 227 -23.61 -24.09 10.19
N GLN A 228 -23.01 -25.26 10.48
CA GLN A 228 -23.45 -26.13 11.58
C GLN A 228 -23.22 -25.46 12.92
N TYR A 229 -22.01 -24.90 13.12
CA TYR A 229 -21.68 -24.13 14.32
C TYR A 229 -22.66 -22.97 14.54
N MET A 230 -22.95 -22.17 13.50
CA MET A 230 -23.91 -21.07 13.59
C MET A 230 -25.31 -21.55 13.95
N PHE A 231 -25.76 -22.66 13.36
CA PHE A 231 -27.06 -23.25 13.67
C PHE A 231 -27.14 -23.71 15.14
N ASP A 232 -26.15 -24.46 15.61
CA ASP A 232 -26.12 -25.00 16.97
C ASP A 232 -26.02 -23.92 18.05
N GLN A 233 -25.33 -22.81 17.74
CA GLN A 233 -25.16 -21.67 18.64
C GLN A 233 -26.28 -20.62 18.49
N GLY A 234 -27.23 -20.80 17.57
CA GLY A 234 -28.29 -19.81 17.30
C GLY A 234 -27.78 -18.48 16.75
N ILE A 235 -26.68 -18.49 15.99
CA ILE A 235 -26.04 -17.30 15.41
C ILE A 235 -26.63 -17.04 14.02
N GLU A 236 -27.30 -15.90 13.84
CA GLU A 236 -27.94 -15.53 12.57
C GLU A 236 -26.95 -14.92 11.56
N ALA A 237 -25.92 -14.22 12.04
CA ALA A 237 -24.90 -13.57 11.23
C ALA A 237 -23.53 -13.65 11.89
N CYS A 238 -22.47 -13.72 11.07
CA CYS A 238 -21.10 -13.72 11.59
C CYS A 238 -20.76 -12.38 12.24
N ASP A 239 -20.16 -12.43 13.43
CA ASP A 239 -19.54 -11.29 14.07
C ASP A 239 -18.15 -11.01 13.46
N LEU A 240 -17.89 -9.75 13.16
CA LEU A 240 -16.70 -9.26 12.49
C LEU A 240 -15.91 -8.33 13.41
N GLN A 241 -14.59 -8.34 13.27
CA GLN A 241 -13.73 -7.43 14.01
C GLN A 241 -12.73 -6.74 13.07
N PRO A 242 -12.67 -5.40 13.04
CA PRO A 242 -11.63 -4.70 12.30
C PRO A 242 -10.28 -4.87 13.01
N VAL A 243 -9.25 -5.15 12.23
CA VAL A 243 -7.86 -5.13 12.65
C VAL A 243 -7.19 -4.00 11.88
N LEU A 244 -6.86 -2.93 12.60
CA LEU A 244 -6.32 -1.70 12.03
C LEU A 244 -4.81 -1.68 12.14
N LEU A 245 -4.15 -1.56 11.01
CA LEU A 245 -2.69 -1.59 10.90
C LEU A 245 -2.18 -0.31 10.23
N LEU A 246 -0.99 0.13 10.63
CA LEU A 246 -0.27 1.21 9.97
C LEU A 246 0.91 0.56 9.25
N LEU A 247 0.79 0.42 7.92
CA LEU A 247 1.77 -0.26 7.06
C LEU A 247 2.35 0.68 6.00
N ASP A 248 1.59 1.72 5.66
CA ASP A 248 1.93 2.70 4.63
C ASP A 248 2.56 3.94 5.28
N TYR A 249 3.89 4.02 5.24
CA TYR A 249 4.64 5.11 5.84
C TYR A 249 5.95 5.35 5.10
N ALA A 250 6.72 6.33 5.55
CA ALA A 250 7.98 6.70 4.89
C ALA A 250 9.13 6.85 5.88
N TYR A 251 10.34 6.77 5.34
CA TYR A 251 11.56 7.34 5.90
C TYR A 251 11.88 8.61 5.11
N VAL A 252 12.17 9.70 5.79
CA VAL A 252 12.43 11.00 5.17
C VAL A 252 13.68 11.66 5.73
N MET A 253 14.40 12.37 4.89
CA MET A 253 15.46 13.27 5.34
C MET A 253 14.83 14.61 5.74
N HIS A 254 15.37 15.23 6.80
CA HIS A 254 14.87 16.49 7.38
C HIS A 254 13.39 16.44 7.81
N ALA A 255 13.06 15.54 8.74
CA ALA A 255 11.69 15.28 9.20
C ALA A 255 10.88 16.54 9.58
N GLN A 256 11.52 17.59 10.07
CA GLN A 256 10.87 18.85 10.41
C GLN A 256 10.19 19.56 9.22
N HIS A 257 10.54 19.21 7.98
CA HIS A 257 9.92 19.75 6.77
C HIS A 257 8.81 18.86 6.22
N TRP A 258 8.55 17.73 6.85
CA TRP A 258 7.57 16.77 6.37
C TRP A 258 6.36 16.67 7.31
N ARG A 259 5.20 16.43 6.72
CA ARG A 259 4.01 15.96 7.43
C ARG A 259 3.34 14.86 6.62
N ALA A 260 2.68 13.94 7.30
CA ALA A 260 1.93 12.85 6.68
C ALA A 260 0.52 12.78 7.27
N GLU A 261 -0.48 12.51 6.43
CA GLU A 261 -1.88 12.36 6.82
C GLU A 261 -2.54 11.20 6.06
N CYS A 262 -3.49 10.53 6.71
CA CYS A 262 -4.38 9.55 6.12
C CYS A 262 -5.81 9.92 6.54
N ASP A 263 -6.77 9.76 5.63
CA ASP A 263 -8.16 10.15 5.88
C ASP A 263 -9.08 8.92 5.95
N ALA A 264 -8.51 7.80 6.41
CA ALA A 264 -9.23 6.54 6.56
C ALA A 264 -10.32 6.64 7.65
N SER A 265 -11.40 5.93 7.40
CA SER A 265 -12.55 5.81 8.30
C SER A 265 -13.28 4.50 8.01
N LEU A 266 -14.06 4.03 8.97
CA LEU A 266 -14.87 2.83 8.83
C LEU A 266 -16.32 3.17 9.16
N GLN A 267 -17.23 2.60 8.38
CA GLN A 267 -18.63 2.47 8.76
C GLN A 267 -18.85 1.05 9.27
N GLN A 268 -19.54 0.92 10.41
CA GLN A 268 -19.84 -0.35 11.03
C GLN A 268 -21.33 -0.44 11.30
N ASN A 269 -21.93 -1.58 10.95
CA ASN A 269 -23.31 -1.88 11.30
C ASN A 269 -23.30 -3.00 12.34
N SER A 270 -23.96 -2.76 13.47
CA SER A 270 -24.05 -3.71 14.59
C SER A 270 -25.48 -4.14 14.84
N ASP A 271 -25.64 -5.35 15.37
CA ASP A 271 -26.93 -5.82 15.87
C ASP A 271 -27.27 -5.22 17.26
N SER A 272 -28.43 -5.59 17.81
CA SER A 272 -28.87 -5.13 19.13
C SER A 272 -28.00 -5.61 20.30
N TRP A 273 -27.14 -6.61 20.08
CA TRP A 273 -26.21 -7.14 21.08
C TRP A 273 -24.80 -6.54 20.96
N GLY A 274 -24.58 -5.69 19.95
CA GLY A 274 -23.30 -5.03 19.69
C GLY A 274 -22.34 -5.83 18.82
N ASN A 275 -22.75 -6.99 18.28
CA ASN A 275 -21.92 -7.71 17.31
C ASN A 275 -21.86 -6.92 16.01
N ILE A 276 -20.68 -6.82 15.41
CA ILE A 276 -20.50 -6.07 14.17
C ILE A 276 -20.77 -7.02 13.00
N LEU A 277 -21.82 -6.74 12.25
CA LEU A 277 -22.26 -7.58 11.12
C LEU A 277 -21.61 -7.16 9.80
N GLU A 278 -21.27 -5.88 9.68
CA GLU A 278 -20.71 -5.30 8.46
C GLU A 278 -19.67 -4.23 8.79
N ILE A 279 -18.58 -4.23 8.01
CA ILE A 279 -17.54 -3.22 8.06
C ILE A 279 -17.30 -2.73 6.63
N ALA A 280 -17.52 -1.44 6.40
CA ALA A 280 -17.28 -0.80 5.11
C ALA A 280 -16.18 0.27 5.24
N PRO A 281 -15.11 0.20 4.44
CA PRO A 281 -14.04 1.19 4.47
C PRO A 281 -14.40 2.46 3.67
N TYR A 282 -14.03 3.61 4.23
CA TYR A 282 -14.24 4.94 3.66
C TYR A 282 -12.97 5.78 3.76
N CYS A 283 -12.77 6.67 2.81
CA CYS A 283 -11.71 7.68 2.86
C CYS A 283 -12.26 9.03 2.43
N LEU A 284 -12.05 10.08 3.23
CA LEU A 284 -12.68 11.40 3.04
C LEU A 284 -14.21 11.31 2.89
N GLY A 285 -14.85 10.39 3.63
CA GLY A 285 -16.30 10.16 3.55
C GLY A 285 -16.79 9.53 2.24
N HIS A 286 -15.89 9.09 1.35
CA HIS A 286 -16.23 8.35 0.13
C HIS A 286 -15.90 6.85 0.28
N PRO A 287 -16.78 5.93 -0.17
CA PRO A 287 -16.48 4.50 -0.15
C PRO A 287 -15.19 4.19 -0.92
N ILE A 288 -14.36 3.31 -0.38
CA ILE A 288 -13.15 2.81 -1.05
C ILE A 288 -13.24 1.30 -1.18
N ARG A 289 -12.82 0.77 -2.33
CA ARG A 289 -12.70 -0.68 -2.52
C ARG A 289 -11.24 -1.10 -2.46
N SER A 290 -10.65 -0.98 -1.29
CA SER A 290 -9.29 -1.42 -0.97
C SER A 290 -9.21 -1.67 0.54
N ASP A 291 -8.36 -2.60 0.95
CA ASP A 291 -7.97 -2.77 2.35
C ASP A 291 -6.87 -1.78 2.77
N HIS A 292 -6.21 -1.11 1.83
CA HIS A 292 -5.29 0.00 2.08
C HIS A 292 -5.91 1.36 1.74
N PHE A 293 -5.58 2.36 2.54
CA PHE A 293 -6.02 3.74 2.38
C PHE A 293 -4.88 4.61 1.83
N PRO A 294 -5.16 5.57 0.93
CA PRO A 294 -4.13 6.49 0.46
C PRO A 294 -3.53 7.33 1.59
N VAL A 295 -2.21 7.53 1.57
CA VAL A 295 -1.49 8.38 2.51
C VAL A 295 -0.87 9.56 1.76
N MET A 296 -1.10 10.76 2.26
CA MET A 296 -0.53 11.99 1.72
C MET A 296 0.67 12.43 2.55
N PHE A 297 1.79 12.67 1.88
CA PHE A 297 2.99 13.29 2.44
C PHE A 297 3.17 14.67 1.83
N TYR A 298 3.55 15.65 2.65
CA TYR A 298 3.80 17.01 2.20
C TYR A 298 5.19 17.44 2.61
N LEU A 299 5.95 17.93 1.63
CA LEU A 299 7.24 18.57 1.82
C LEU A 299 7.05 20.09 1.85
N ASN A 300 7.18 20.65 3.04
CA ASN A 300 7.14 22.08 3.34
C ASN A 300 8.53 22.71 3.25
N ALA A 301 9.23 22.43 2.16
CA ALA A 301 10.50 23.05 1.82
C ALA A 301 10.58 23.29 0.31
N ALA A 302 11.40 24.25 -0.09
CA ALA A 302 11.87 24.37 -1.46
C ALA A 302 12.98 23.35 -1.70
N LEU A 303 13.08 22.83 -2.93
CA LEU A 303 14.18 21.96 -3.33
C LEU A 303 15.33 22.74 -4.00
N GLY A 304 15.16 24.04 -4.25
CA GLY A 304 16.18 24.93 -4.79
C GLY A 304 17.21 25.38 -3.75
#